data_AF-A0AAV2QLS0-F1
#
_entry.id   AF-A0AAV2QLS0-F1
#
_cell.length_a   1.000
_cell.length_b   1.000
_cell.length_c   1.000
_cell.angle_alpha   90.00
_cell.angle_beta   90.00
_cell.angle_gamma   90.00
#
_symmetry.space_group_name_H-M   'P 1'
#
loop_
_entity.id
_entity.type
_entity.pdbx_description
1 polymer ?
#
loop_
_entity_poly.entity_id
_entity_poly.type
_entity_poly.pdbx_seq_one_letter_code
_entity_poly.pdbx_strand_id
1 'polypeptide(L)'
;CIKHLLGVRKNTTTSLCLVELSFPTLKALVTQRQRKFFKTMWAERENMIDDPFPHAMRLAKNSNTSTARYLNSLIANDVDDKSQSMNNLYQEINNSQSSKSIFYRDINPNLCIHDIYSTKSTVNELERISWSKLRLSAHSLVIETGRWNRRGRERLPVENRLCQCGQVQTEHHVIEECVLSQDIRRRFNISTILELVSDRQNHSQVCHIVDSILNIYK
;
A
#
# COMPACT_ATOMS: atom_id res chain seq x y z
N CYS A 1 -12.71 -2.68 2.97
CA CYS A 1 -11.58 -1.72 3.04
C CYS A 1 -10.29 -2.44 2.67
N ILE A 2 -9.44 -1.88 1.80
CA ILE A 2 -8.24 -2.54 1.23
C ILE A 2 -7.29 -3.14 2.29
N LYS A 3 -7.21 -2.55 3.48
CA LYS A 3 -6.40 -3.05 4.60
C LYS A 3 -6.87 -4.42 5.11
N HIS A 4 -8.17 -4.69 5.08
CA HIS A 4 -8.71 -6.00 5.46
C HIS A 4 -8.33 -7.08 4.45
N LEU A 5 -8.30 -6.73 3.15
CA LEU A 5 -7.84 -7.65 2.10
C LEU A 5 -6.37 -8.02 2.31
N LEU A 6 -5.55 -7.11 2.83
CA LEU A 6 -4.14 -7.37 3.14
C LEU A 6 -3.93 -7.99 4.53
N GLY A 7 -4.98 -8.16 5.34
CA GLY A 7 -4.86 -8.64 6.72
C GLY A 7 -4.05 -7.72 7.65
N VAL A 8 -3.96 -6.42 7.34
CA VAL A 8 -3.18 -5.44 8.11
C VAL A 8 -4.05 -4.56 9.02
N ARG A 9 -3.41 -3.90 9.99
CA ARG A 9 -4.09 -3.05 10.99
C ARG A 9 -4.72 -1.81 10.34
N LYS A 10 -5.75 -1.24 10.98
CA LYS A 10 -6.42 -0.01 10.51
C LYS A 10 -5.48 1.19 10.41
N ASN A 11 -4.45 1.25 11.24
CA ASN A 11 -3.45 2.33 11.27
C ASN A 11 -2.25 2.11 10.33
N THR A 12 -2.18 1.00 9.58
CA THR A 12 -1.16 0.82 8.53
C THR A 12 -1.29 1.91 7.48
N THR A 13 -0.18 2.44 6.97
CA THR A 13 -0.16 3.56 6.01
C THR A 13 -0.97 3.21 4.76
N THR A 14 -1.99 4.03 4.46
CA THR A 14 -2.90 3.75 3.34
C THR A 14 -2.20 3.83 1.98
N SER A 15 -1.24 4.74 1.80
CA SER A 15 -0.49 4.87 0.55
C SER A 15 0.31 3.61 0.22
N LEU A 16 1.00 3.02 1.22
CA LEU A 16 1.68 1.72 1.05
C LEU A 16 0.69 0.61 0.66
N CYS A 17 -0.46 0.51 1.32
CA CYS A 17 -1.47 -0.50 0.99
C CYS A 17 -2.05 -0.34 -0.43
N LEU A 18 -2.22 0.90 -0.88
CA LEU A 18 -2.73 1.20 -2.23
C LEU A 18 -1.69 0.81 -3.29
N VAL A 19 -0.42 1.17 -3.08
CA VAL A 19 0.67 0.84 -4.01
C VAL A 19 0.96 -0.66 -4.06
N GLU A 20 0.96 -1.35 -2.92
CA GLU A 20 1.17 -2.80 -2.83
C GLU A 20 0.17 -3.61 -3.68
N LEU A 21 -1.03 -3.06 -3.91
CA LEU A 21 -2.07 -3.68 -4.73
C LEU A 21 -2.33 -2.93 -6.05
N SER A 22 -1.50 -1.93 -6.40
CA SER A 22 -1.66 -1.09 -7.59
C SER A 22 -3.06 -0.45 -7.73
N PHE A 23 -3.64 0.00 -6.60
CA PHE A 23 -4.93 0.68 -6.58
C PHE A 23 -4.77 2.20 -6.48
N PRO A 24 -5.43 2.99 -7.34
CA PRO A 24 -5.53 4.42 -7.15
C PRO A 24 -6.40 4.76 -5.94
N THR A 25 -6.36 6.02 -5.51
CA THR A 25 -7.23 6.47 -4.42
C THR A 25 -8.71 6.40 -4.81
N LEU A 26 -9.60 6.21 -3.83
CA LEU A 26 -11.05 6.23 -4.07
C LEU A 26 -11.49 7.55 -4.70
N LYS A 27 -10.89 8.67 -4.28
CA LYS A 27 -11.14 9.99 -4.87
C LYS A 27 -10.88 9.98 -6.37
N ALA A 28 -9.74 9.44 -6.81
CA ALA A 28 -9.41 9.35 -8.23
C ALA A 28 -10.39 8.46 -9.03
N LEU A 29 -10.83 7.33 -8.46
CA LEU A 29 -11.84 6.48 -9.09
C LEU A 29 -13.18 7.20 -9.26
N VAL A 30 -13.61 7.94 -8.24
CA VAL A 30 -14.85 8.73 -8.28
C VAL A 30 -14.71 9.87 -9.28
N THR A 31 -13.62 10.63 -9.23
CA THR A 31 -13.34 11.74 -10.14
C THR A 31 -13.30 11.27 -11.60
N GLN A 32 -12.65 10.13 -11.91
CA GLN A 32 -12.63 9.61 -13.28
C GLN A 32 -14.01 9.21 -13.78
N ARG A 33 -14.85 8.60 -12.93
CA ARG A 33 -16.24 8.27 -13.28
C ARG A 33 -17.08 9.52 -13.51
N GLN A 34 -16.93 10.53 -12.64
CA GLN A 34 -17.58 11.82 -12.80
C GLN A 34 -17.14 12.50 -14.10
N ARG A 35 -15.83 12.52 -14.39
CA ARG A 35 -15.28 13.06 -15.63
C ARG A 35 -15.91 12.41 -16.85
N LYS A 36 -15.92 11.08 -16.90
CA LYS A 36 -16.54 10.32 -18.00
C LYS A 36 -18.02 10.69 -18.14
N PHE A 37 -18.78 10.66 -17.05
CA PHE A 37 -20.20 11.00 -17.07
C PHE A 37 -20.45 12.43 -17.56
N PHE A 38 -19.84 13.44 -16.95
CA PHE A 38 -20.10 14.83 -17.29
C PHE A 38 -19.60 15.20 -18.68
N LYS A 39 -18.47 14.65 -19.14
CA LYS A 39 -18.00 14.85 -20.52
C LYS A 39 -18.97 14.28 -21.53
N THR A 40 -19.37 13.01 -21.36
CA THR A 40 -20.31 12.34 -22.28
C THR A 40 -21.66 13.05 -22.29
N MET A 41 -22.25 13.28 -21.12
CA MET A 41 -23.55 13.92 -21.00
C MET A 41 -23.56 15.35 -21.53
N TRP A 42 -22.48 16.10 -21.33
CA TRP A 42 -22.36 17.45 -21.87
C TRP A 42 -22.24 17.42 -23.40
N ALA A 43 -21.33 16.60 -23.94
CA ALA A 43 -21.12 16.51 -25.39
C ALA A 43 -22.38 16.06 -26.16
N GLU A 44 -23.15 15.12 -25.61
CA GLU A 44 -24.36 14.62 -26.26
C GLU A 44 -25.55 15.59 -26.20
N ARG A 45 -25.67 16.37 -25.11
CA ARG A 45 -26.90 17.09 -24.78
C ARG A 45 -26.77 18.60 -24.78
N GLU A 46 -25.57 19.16 -24.93
CA GLU A 46 -25.36 20.62 -24.85
C GLU A 46 -26.27 21.42 -25.79
N ASN A 47 -26.65 20.86 -26.93
CA ASN A 47 -27.54 21.55 -27.90
C ASN A 47 -29.03 21.24 -27.74
N MET A 48 -29.43 20.44 -26.75
CA MET A 48 -30.84 20.14 -26.48
C MET A 48 -31.49 21.30 -25.72
N ILE A 49 -32.46 21.96 -26.34
CA ILE A 49 -33.11 23.18 -25.82
C ILE A 49 -33.97 22.87 -24.59
N ASP A 50 -34.70 21.75 -24.61
CA ASP A 50 -35.66 21.37 -23.56
C ASP A 50 -35.13 20.30 -22.59
N ASP A 51 -33.82 20.01 -22.60
CA ASP A 51 -33.23 19.09 -21.62
C ASP A 51 -32.91 19.85 -20.31
N PRO A 52 -33.44 19.41 -19.16
CA PRO A 52 -33.18 20.06 -17.87
C PRO A 52 -31.71 19.97 -17.42
N PHE A 53 -30.96 18.97 -17.88
CA PHE A 53 -29.56 18.75 -17.50
C PHE A 53 -28.63 19.85 -18.04
N PRO A 54 -28.55 20.14 -19.35
CA PRO A 54 -27.77 21.27 -19.88
C PRO A 54 -28.15 22.60 -19.24
N HIS A 55 -29.44 22.83 -18.98
CA HIS A 55 -29.92 24.04 -18.31
C HIS A 55 -29.31 24.18 -16.90
N ALA A 56 -29.46 23.14 -16.06
CA ALA A 56 -28.88 23.12 -14.72
C ALA A 56 -27.35 23.25 -14.74
N MET A 57 -26.69 22.61 -15.70
CA MET A 57 -25.23 22.66 -15.87
C MET A 57 -24.75 24.05 -16.28
N ARG A 58 -25.45 24.78 -17.16
CA ARG A 58 -25.12 26.18 -17.50
C ARG A 58 -25.24 27.08 -16.28
N LEU A 59 -26.33 26.95 -15.51
CA LEU A 59 -26.49 27.69 -14.25
C LEU A 59 -25.34 27.41 -13.28
N ALA A 60 -24.98 26.13 -13.10
CA ALA A 60 -23.89 25.73 -12.22
C ALA A 60 -22.53 26.26 -12.70
N LYS A 61 -22.22 26.15 -14.00
CA LYS A 61 -20.93 26.59 -14.59
C LYS A 61 -20.74 28.11 -14.57
N ASN A 62 -21.82 28.88 -14.69
CA ASN A 62 -21.79 30.35 -14.69
C ASN A 62 -21.74 30.94 -13.28
N SER A 63 -21.90 30.12 -12.23
CA SER A 63 -21.73 30.55 -10.85
C SER A 63 -20.24 30.67 -10.49
N ASN A 64 -19.83 31.67 -9.70
CA ASN A 64 -18.45 31.78 -9.21
C ASN A 64 -18.21 30.90 -7.97
N THR A 65 -18.54 29.60 -8.07
CA THR A 65 -18.48 28.66 -6.94
C THR A 65 -17.35 27.64 -7.07
N SER A 66 -17.02 26.95 -5.97
CA SER A 66 -16.12 25.79 -6.00
C SER A 66 -16.67 24.67 -6.90
N THR A 67 -17.98 24.45 -6.88
CA THR A 67 -18.67 23.47 -7.73
C THR A 67 -18.51 23.81 -9.21
N ALA A 68 -18.67 25.07 -9.60
CA ALA A 68 -18.48 25.51 -10.99
C ALA A 68 -17.06 25.22 -11.47
N ARG A 69 -16.04 25.59 -10.68
CA ARG A 69 -14.63 25.31 -10.99
C ARG A 69 -14.38 23.80 -11.13
N TYR A 70 -14.95 22.99 -10.24
CA TYR A 70 -14.84 21.53 -10.31
C TYR A 70 -15.46 20.97 -11.58
N LEU A 71 -16.72 21.33 -11.90
CA LEU A 71 -17.41 20.88 -13.11
C LEU A 71 -16.67 21.30 -14.38
N ASN A 72 -16.18 22.55 -14.44
CA ASN A 72 -15.36 23.03 -15.55
C ASN A 72 -14.08 22.19 -15.69
N SER A 73 -13.41 21.85 -14.58
CA SER A 73 -12.22 21.00 -14.62
C SER A 73 -12.50 19.56 -15.08
N LEU A 74 -13.71 19.04 -14.82
CA LEU A 74 -14.12 17.71 -15.27
C LEU A 74 -14.36 17.70 -16.79
N ILE A 75 -15.03 18.72 -17.33
CA ILE A 75 -15.41 18.78 -18.74
C ILE A 75 -14.22 19.15 -19.62
N ALA A 76 -13.45 20.18 -19.26
CA ALA A 76 -12.44 20.77 -20.13
C ALA A 76 -11.18 19.90 -20.28
N ASN A 77 -10.75 19.23 -19.20
CA ASN A 77 -9.46 18.56 -19.19
C ASN A 77 -9.59 17.06 -19.44
N ASP A 78 -8.75 16.50 -20.31
CA ASP A 78 -8.58 15.04 -20.43
C ASP A 78 -7.42 14.59 -19.55
N VAL A 79 -7.77 14.13 -18.35
CA VAL A 79 -6.83 13.72 -17.32
C VAL A 79 -7.13 12.28 -16.95
N ASP A 80 -6.09 11.45 -16.98
CA ASP A 80 -6.17 10.13 -16.35
C ASP A 80 -5.99 10.27 -14.84
N ASP A 81 -7.11 10.51 -14.14
CA ASP A 81 -7.13 10.72 -12.70
C ASP A 81 -6.52 9.52 -11.93
N LYS A 82 -6.59 8.29 -12.49
CA LYS A 82 -5.99 7.10 -11.88
C LYS A 82 -4.47 7.14 -11.94
N SER A 83 -3.91 7.34 -13.14
CA SER A 83 -2.45 7.39 -13.32
C SER A 83 -1.83 8.55 -12.55
N GLN A 84 -2.48 9.72 -12.54
CA GLN A 84 -2.04 10.85 -11.72
C GLN A 84 -2.08 10.50 -10.22
N SER A 85 -3.13 9.82 -9.76
CA SER A 85 -3.22 9.36 -8.37
C SER A 85 -2.11 8.37 -8.02
N MET A 86 -1.77 7.44 -8.92
CA MET A 86 -0.67 6.48 -8.69
C MET A 86 0.68 7.21 -8.62
N ASN A 87 0.94 8.14 -9.54
CA ASN A 87 2.16 8.95 -9.52
C ASN A 87 2.31 9.73 -8.22
N ASN A 88 1.22 10.33 -7.72
CA ASN A 88 1.24 11.03 -6.44
C ASN A 88 1.58 10.09 -5.27
N LEU A 89 1.03 8.86 -5.26
CA LEU A 89 1.36 7.86 -4.25
C LEU A 89 2.82 7.41 -4.33
N TYR A 90 3.36 7.23 -5.54
CA TYR A 90 4.78 6.89 -5.72
C TYR A 90 5.69 8.00 -5.19
N GLN A 91 5.36 9.26 -5.50
CA GLN A 91 6.12 10.42 -4.99
C GLN A 91 6.03 10.53 -3.47
N GLU A 92 4.85 10.30 -2.87
CA GLU A 92 4.68 10.26 -1.42
C GLU A 92 5.60 9.22 -0.77
N ILE A 93 5.65 8.01 -1.33
CA ILE A 93 6.49 6.92 -0.81
C ILE A 93 7.97 7.23 -1.01
N ASN A 94 8.37 7.73 -2.17
CA ASN A 94 9.78 8.04 -2.48
C ASN A 94 10.33 9.17 -1.60
N ASN A 95 9.52 10.20 -1.33
CA ASN A 95 9.95 11.35 -0.53
C ASN A 95 9.86 11.10 0.99
N SER A 96 9.17 10.05 1.42
CA SER A 96 8.99 9.72 2.84
C SER A 96 10.28 9.19 3.48
N GLN A 97 10.71 9.83 4.56
CA GLN A 97 11.81 9.35 5.42
C GLN A 97 11.33 8.44 6.55
N SER A 98 10.08 8.00 6.51
CA SER A 98 9.59 7.05 7.50
C SER A 98 10.29 5.70 7.29
N SER A 99 10.68 5.05 8.38
CA SER A 99 11.31 3.72 8.33
C SER A 99 10.49 2.68 7.54
N LYS A 100 9.15 2.79 7.55
CA LYS A 100 8.27 1.87 6.80
C LYS A 100 8.40 2.08 5.30
N SER A 101 8.46 3.34 4.88
CA SER A 101 8.70 3.70 3.48
C SER A 101 10.12 3.33 3.04
N ILE A 102 11.11 3.51 3.91
CA ILE A 102 12.49 3.09 3.67
C ILE A 102 12.55 1.58 3.44
N PHE A 103 12.04 0.78 4.37
CA PHE A 103 12.00 -0.67 4.25
C PHE A 103 11.20 -1.15 3.04
N TYR A 104 10.01 -0.58 2.80
CA TYR A 104 9.19 -0.93 1.64
C TYR A 104 9.91 -0.67 0.31
N ARG A 105 10.65 0.46 0.20
CA ARG A 105 11.44 0.75 -1.01
C ARG A 105 12.64 -0.18 -1.16
N ASP A 106 13.23 -0.62 -0.06
CA ASP A 106 14.35 -1.57 -0.10
C ASP A 106 13.90 -2.90 -0.73
N ILE A 107 12.76 -3.44 -0.28
CA ILE A 107 12.22 -4.72 -0.78
C ILE A 107 11.34 -4.59 -2.05
N ASN A 108 11.00 -3.37 -2.46
CA ASN A 108 10.18 -3.08 -3.64
C ASN A 108 10.60 -1.74 -4.28
N PRO A 109 11.82 -1.65 -4.85
CA PRO A 109 12.36 -0.40 -5.37
C PRO A 109 11.55 0.18 -6.53
N ASN A 110 10.89 -0.69 -7.30
CA ASN A 110 10.08 -0.31 -8.45
C ASN A 110 8.62 -0.01 -8.09
N LEU A 111 8.23 -0.11 -6.81
CA LEU A 111 6.87 0.11 -6.32
C LEU A 111 5.80 -0.68 -7.11
N CYS A 112 6.16 -1.88 -7.57
CA CYS A 112 5.27 -2.73 -8.35
C CYS A 112 4.44 -3.64 -7.46
N ILE A 113 3.26 -4.02 -7.97
CA ILE A 113 2.45 -5.09 -7.37
C ILE A 113 3.23 -6.41 -7.42
N HIS A 114 3.18 -7.16 -6.32
CA HIS A 114 3.75 -8.51 -6.29
C HIS A 114 2.80 -9.52 -6.94
N ASP A 115 3.35 -10.49 -7.66
CA ASP A 115 2.58 -11.48 -8.44
C ASP A 115 1.67 -12.37 -7.56
N ILE A 116 1.94 -12.43 -6.26
CA ILE A 116 1.10 -13.06 -5.22
C ILE A 116 -0.34 -12.53 -5.23
N TYR A 117 -0.52 -11.23 -5.52
CA TYR A 117 -1.84 -10.59 -5.54
C TYR A 117 -2.49 -10.58 -6.93
N SER A 118 -1.70 -10.75 -7.99
CA SER A 118 -2.16 -10.66 -9.38
C SER A 118 -2.58 -12.01 -9.96
N THR A 119 -1.95 -13.10 -9.49
CA THR A 119 -2.20 -14.46 -9.98
C THR A 119 -3.19 -15.19 -9.09
N LYS A 120 -3.91 -16.18 -9.65
CA LYS A 120 -4.62 -17.19 -8.84
C LYS A 120 -3.56 -18.06 -8.14
N SER A 121 -2.95 -17.54 -7.10
CA SER A 121 -1.96 -18.25 -6.32
C SER A 121 -2.66 -19.24 -5.39
N THR A 122 -2.06 -20.42 -5.20
CA THR A 122 -2.55 -21.46 -4.27
C THR A 122 -2.02 -21.25 -2.86
N VAL A 123 -1.57 -20.03 -2.55
CA VAL A 123 -0.94 -19.68 -1.27
C VAL A 123 -1.99 -19.76 -0.16
N ASN A 124 -1.60 -20.30 1.00
CA ASN A 124 -2.44 -20.27 2.17
C ASN A 124 -2.72 -18.82 2.61
N GLU A 125 -3.98 -18.49 2.90
CA GLU A 125 -4.37 -17.11 3.22
C GLU A 125 -3.66 -16.56 4.46
N LEU A 126 -3.39 -17.37 5.48
CA LEU A 126 -2.65 -16.92 6.68
C LEU A 126 -1.21 -16.58 6.34
N GLU A 127 -0.56 -17.39 5.50
CA GLU A 127 0.81 -17.17 5.04
C GLU A 127 0.90 -15.92 4.15
N ARG A 128 -0.07 -15.74 3.24
CA ARG A 128 -0.20 -14.52 2.42
C ARG A 128 -0.41 -13.27 3.29
N ILE A 129 -1.15 -13.38 4.38
CA ILE A 129 -1.30 -12.28 5.35
C ILE A 129 0.02 -11.98 6.06
N SER A 130 0.76 -13.00 6.49
CA SER A 130 2.09 -12.81 7.10
C SER A 130 3.08 -12.17 6.12
N TRP A 131 3.06 -12.59 4.86
CA TRP A 131 3.77 -11.93 3.76
C TRP A 131 3.39 -10.44 3.61
N SER A 132 2.09 -10.14 3.52
CA SER A 132 1.59 -8.76 3.41
C SER A 132 2.01 -7.92 4.62
N LYS A 133 2.00 -8.51 5.82
CA LYS A 133 2.41 -7.85 7.06
C LYS A 133 3.92 -7.57 7.10
N LEU A 134 4.75 -8.50 6.61
CA LEU A 134 6.18 -8.25 6.46
C LEU A 134 6.39 -7.03 5.59
N ARG A 135 5.90 -7.08 4.34
CA ARG A 135 6.15 -6.04 3.34
C ARG A 135 5.69 -4.65 3.78
N LEU A 136 4.55 -4.56 4.46
CA LEU A 136 3.95 -3.30 4.88
C LEU A 136 4.39 -2.84 6.29
N SER A 137 5.40 -3.48 6.88
CA SER A 137 5.83 -3.29 8.28
C SER A 137 4.64 -3.24 9.24
N ALA A 138 3.72 -4.20 9.09
CA ALA A 138 2.48 -4.36 9.85
C ALA A 138 2.48 -5.63 10.73
N HIS A 139 3.66 -6.20 10.96
CA HIS A 139 3.93 -7.34 11.83
C HIS A 139 4.07 -6.95 13.32
N SER A 140 4.40 -7.94 14.16
CA SER A 140 4.53 -7.78 15.62
C SER A 140 5.96 -7.59 16.12
N LEU A 141 6.98 -7.61 15.24
CA LEU A 141 8.37 -7.33 15.63
C LEU A 141 8.50 -6.02 16.43
N VAL A 142 9.45 -6.00 17.36
CA VAL A 142 9.69 -4.95 18.36
C VAL A 142 10.07 -3.63 17.69
N ILE A 143 10.72 -3.64 16.52
CA ILE A 143 10.95 -2.42 15.73
C ILE A 143 9.64 -1.65 15.45
N GLU A 144 8.53 -2.37 15.31
CA GLU A 144 7.18 -1.84 15.07
C GLU A 144 6.35 -1.67 16.34
N THR A 145 6.30 -2.69 17.22
CA THR A 145 5.47 -2.62 18.43
C THR A 145 6.06 -1.69 19.49
N GLY A 146 7.38 -1.58 19.59
CA GLY A 146 8.08 -0.63 20.47
C GLY A 146 7.80 0.83 20.16
N ARG A 147 7.22 1.15 19.00
CA ARG A 147 6.75 2.51 18.67
C ARG A 147 5.59 2.98 19.55
N TRP A 148 4.80 2.04 20.05
CA TRP A 148 3.52 2.29 20.70
C TRP A 148 3.52 1.85 22.16
N ASN A 149 4.63 2.02 22.88
CA ASN A 149 4.73 1.56 24.26
C ASN A 149 3.78 2.40 25.16
N ARG A 150 2.54 1.92 25.34
CA ARG A 150 1.40 2.68 25.92
C ARG A 150 1.42 2.83 27.44
N ARG A 151 2.46 2.36 28.13
CA ARG A 151 2.55 2.41 29.60
C ARG A 151 3.05 3.75 30.15
N GLY A 152 2.60 4.87 29.56
CA GLY A 152 3.01 6.22 29.98
C GLY A 152 4.50 6.53 29.81
N ARG A 153 5.24 5.69 29.09
CA ARG A 153 6.65 5.89 28.75
C ARG A 153 6.74 6.34 27.30
N GLU A 154 7.72 7.19 27.02
CA GLU A 154 8.04 7.64 25.66
C GLU A 154 8.26 6.46 24.70
N ARG A 155 8.22 6.76 23.40
CA ARG A 155 8.53 5.80 22.34
C ARG A 155 9.85 5.10 22.65
N LEU A 156 9.86 3.75 22.62
CA LEU A 156 11.09 3.01 22.89
C LEU A 156 12.15 3.41 21.85
N PRO A 157 13.32 3.90 22.28
CA PRO A 157 14.43 4.21 21.37
C PRO A 157 14.79 3.00 20.52
N VAL A 158 15.28 3.21 19.30
CA VAL A 158 15.48 2.13 18.32
C VAL A 158 16.49 1.11 18.86
N GLU A 159 17.56 1.58 19.48
CA GLU A 159 18.60 0.83 20.17
C GLU A 159 18.06 -0.11 21.26
N ASN A 160 16.88 0.20 21.83
CA ASN A 160 16.24 -0.60 22.87
C ASN A 160 15.16 -1.53 22.32
N ARG A 161 14.89 -1.53 21.02
CA ARG A 161 13.91 -2.43 20.38
C ARG A 161 14.53 -3.79 20.10
N LEU A 162 14.90 -4.48 21.17
CA LEU A 162 15.72 -5.69 21.11
C LEU A 162 14.91 -6.95 20.80
N CYS A 163 15.56 -7.84 20.09
CA CYS A 163 15.18 -9.23 19.88
C CYS A 163 15.59 -10.06 21.11
N GLN A 164 15.01 -11.25 21.26
CA GLN A 164 15.40 -12.18 22.33
C GLN A 164 16.87 -12.64 22.22
N CYS A 165 17.49 -12.55 21.03
CA CYS A 165 18.92 -12.80 20.86
C CYS A 165 19.82 -11.62 21.28
N GLY A 166 19.25 -10.49 21.73
CA GLY A 166 19.97 -9.32 22.23
C GLY A 166 20.31 -8.24 21.18
N GLN A 167 20.07 -8.47 19.89
CA GLN A 167 20.26 -7.47 18.82
C GLN A 167 19.00 -6.65 18.57
N VAL A 168 19.09 -5.50 17.89
CA VAL A 168 17.91 -4.71 17.50
C VAL A 168 17.04 -5.53 16.52
N GLN A 169 15.76 -5.71 16.84
CA GLN A 169 14.85 -6.58 16.09
C GLN A 169 14.25 -5.89 14.85
N THR A 170 15.08 -5.65 13.84
CA THR A 170 14.63 -5.20 12.51
C THR A 170 14.16 -6.37 11.66
N GLU A 171 13.46 -6.06 10.56
CA GLU A 171 13.08 -7.03 9.53
C GLU A 171 14.32 -7.73 8.94
N HIS A 172 15.38 -6.98 8.62
CA HIS A 172 16.67 -7.52 8.17
C HIS A 172 17.28 -8.48 9.18
N HIS A 173 17.39 -8.04 10.44
CA HIS A 173 17.96 -8.88 11.50
C HIS A 173 17.24 -10.23 11.58
N VAL A 174 15.91 -10.22 11.59
CA VAL A 174 15.10 -11.44 11.72
C VAL A 174 15.23 -12.37 10.50
N ILE A 175 15.43 -11.82 9.30
CA ILE A 175 15.47 -12.60 8.04
C ILE A 175 16.89 -12.99 7.61
N GLU A 176 17.92 -12.27 8.04
CA GLU A 176 19.29 -12.41 7.49
C GLU A 176 20.28 -12.91 8.55
N GLU A 177 20.09 -12.55 9.82
CA GLU A 177 21.15 -12.67 10.83
C GLU A 177 20.74 -13.49 12.05
N CYS A 178 19.47 -13.41 12.45
CA CYS A 178 19.05 -13.89 13.76
C CYS A 178 19.31 -15.39 13.92
N VAL A 179 19.86 -15.74 15.08
CA VAL A 179 20.10 -17.14 15.48
C VAL A 179 18.80 -17.90 15.65
N LEU A 180 17.72 -17.23 16.07
CA LEU A 180 16.42 -17.87 16.29
C LEU A 180 15.74 -18.31 14.99
N SER A 181 15.98 -17.60 13.89
CA SER A 181 15.48 -17.98 12.56
C SER A 181 16.50 -18.78 11.74
N GLN A 182 17.68 -19.08 12.29
CA GLN A 182 18.80 -19.68 11.55
C GLN A 182 18.45 -21.03 10.93
N ASP A 183 17.72 -21.89 11.64
CA ASP A 183 17.35 -23.21 11.14
C ASP A 183 16.42 -23.12 9.93
N ILE A 184 15.47 -22.17 9.94
CA ILE A 184 14.58 -21.90 8.80
C ILE A 184 15.41 -21.39 7.62
N ARG A 185 16.29 -20.42 7.85
CA ARG A 185 17.15 -19.84 6.79
C ARG A 185 18.05 -20.90 6.15
N ARG A 186 18.66 -21.78 6.95
CA ARG A 186 19.46 -22.92 6.46
C ARG A 186 18.63 -23.92 5.67
N ARG A 187 17.45 -24.28 6.17
CA ARG A 187 16.55 -25.24 5.51
C ARG A 187 16.10 -24.77 4.13
N PHE A 188 15.90 -23.47 3.96
CA PHE A 188 15.41 -22.87 2.71
C PHE A 188 16.49 -22.12 1.92
N ASN A 189 17.76 -22.20 2.34
CA ASN A 189 18.90 -21.53 1.72
C ASN A 189 18.70 -20.02 1.48
N ILE A 190 18.24 -19.30 2.51
CA ILE A 190 17.98 -17.86 2.46
C ILE A 190 19.14 -17.12 3.12
N SER A 191 19.78 -16.22 2.37
CA SER A 191 20.85 -15.38 2.89
C SER A 191 20.40 -13.93 3.08
N THR A 192 19.57 -13.42 2.16
CA THR A 192 19.10 -12.02 2.20
C THR A 192 17.59 -11.90 2.09
N ILE A 193 17.05 -10.79 2.58
CA ILE A 193 15.64 -10.46 2.40
C ILE A 193 15.31 -10.22 0.93
N LEU A 194 16.25 -9.67 0.15
CA LEU A 194 16.07 -9.42 -1.27
C LEU A 194 15.91 -10.71 -2.07
N GLU A 195 16.69 -11.75 -1.76
CA GLU A 195 16.51 -13.10 -2.33
C GLU A 195 15.11 -13.62 -2.02
N LEU A 196 14.69 -13.53 -0.76
CA LEU A 196 13.38 -14.01 -0.30
C LEU A 196 12.23 -13.29 -1.01
N VAL A 197 12.34 -11.98 -1.24
CA VAL A 197 11.27 -11.20 -1.87
C VAL A 197 11.32 -11.15 -3.39
N SER A 198 12.46 -11.50 -3.99
CA SER A 198 12.62 -11.54 -5.45
C SER A 198 12.28 -12.90 -6.05
N ASP A 199 12.14 -13.95 -5.24
CA ASP A 199 11.71 -15.26 -5.73
C ASP A 199 10.24 -15.25 -6.15
N ARG A 200 10.04 -15.11 -7.47
CA ARG A 200 8.73 -15.09 -8.13
C ARG A 200 8.25 -16.48 -8.55
N GLN A 201 9.05 -17.53 -8.38
CA GLN A 201 8.70 -18.85 -8.89
C GLN A 201 7.95 -19.69 -7.86
N ASN A 202 8.20 -19.51 -6.55
CA ASN A 202 7.53 -20.28 -5.51
C ASN A 202 6.88 -19.42 -4.42
N HIS A 203 5.80 -18.71 -4.80
CA HIS A 203 5.02 -17.87 -3.89
C HIS A 203 4.56 -18.58 -2.61
N SER A 204 4.18 -19.86 -2.68
CA SER A 204 3.73 -20.62 -1.50
C SER A 204 4.87 -20.84 -0.53
N GLN A 205 6.05 -21.22 -1.03
CA GLN A 205 7.23 -21.43 -0.19
C GLN A 205 7.67 -20.12 0.46
N VAL A 206 7.75 -19.02 -0.31
CA VAL A 206 8.13 -17.70 0.22
C VAL A 206 7.18 -17.24 1.33
N CYS A 207 5.86 -17.37 1.12
CA CYS A 207 4.89 -17.01 2.15
C CYS A 207 4.99 -17.90 3.39
N HIS A 208 5.19 -19.20 3.21
CA HIS A 208 5.40 -20.16 4.29
C HIS A 208 6.65 -19.85 5.12
N ILE A 209 7.75 -19.50 4.46
CA ILE A 209 8.99 -19.06 5.11
C ILE A 209 8.73 -17.82 5.97
N VAL A 210 8.11 -16.80 5.40
CA VAL A 210 7.84 -15.54 6.11
C VAL A 210 6.90 -15.77 7.30
N ASP A 211 5.86 -16.58 7.13
CA ASP A 211 4.97 -16.94 8.24
C ASP A 211 5.72 -17.67 9.36
N SER A 212 6.52 -18.68 9.00
CA SER A 212 7.32 -19.47 9.94
C SER A 212 8.30 -18.60 10.73
N ILE A 213 8.99 -17.67 10.06
CA ILE A 213 9.91 -16.74 10.71
C ILE A 213 9.17 -15.78 11.64
N LEU A 214 8.08 -15.15 11.16
CA LEU A 214 7.32 -14.20 11.98
C LEU A 214 6.66 -14.87 13.20
N ASN A 215 6.29 -16.15 13.11
CA ASN A 215 5.70 -16.91 14.20
C ASN A 215 6.66 -17.16 15.38
N ILE A 216 7.98 -17.12 15.16
CA ILE A 216 8.98 -17.21 16.24
C ILE A 216 8.84 -16.05 17.23
N TYR A 217 8.34 -14.89 16.77
CA TYR A 217 8.34 -13.63 17.52
C TYR A 217 6.93 -13.13 17.87
N LYS A 218 5.92 -14.00 17.78
CA LYS A 218 4.55 -13.71 18.24
C LYS A 218 4.43 -14.01 19.73
#